data_AF-A0AAU3W3T5-F1
#
_entry.id   AF-A0AAU3W3T5-F1
#
_cell.length_a   1.000
_cell.length_b   1.000
_cell.length_c   1.000
_cell.angle_alpha   90.00
_cell.angle_beta   90.00
_cell.angle_gamma   90.00
#
_symmetry.space_group_name_H-M   'P 1'
#
loop_
_entity.id
_entity.type
_entity.pdbx_description
1 polymer ?
#
loop_
_entity_poly.entity_id
_entity_poly.type
_entity_poly.pdbx_seq_one_letter_code
_entity_poly.pdbx_strand_id
1 'polypeptide(L)'
;MPRPLPDPKTPLGYRRDGRPIYPILGADPTDTSNQQLPPGPNTDPALPPAQVPDQEALNRLLAREKQQGERAAIRKLVEQLGFTKTDDLTTFVQQQREAQAAQLSEIERREQVAAEATTAAQRREAQAVVRERAAVRRSALVALGATGDDLKDAERLLAVEDDADEDTIAEAATALKARRPELFATTTLLPPAAPGGSPAGGPPPRGANMPKPGQHGADMARQRGFVTGS
;
A
#
# COMPACT_ATOMS: atom_id res chain seq x y z
N MET A 1 -29.72 16.03 66.37
CA MET A 1 -30.26 16.87 67.46
C MET A 1 -30.79 18.17 66.86
N PRO A 2 -32.08 18.23 66.49
CA PRO A 2 -32.70 19.47 65.99
C PRO A 2 -32.76 20.49 67.14
N ARG A 3 -32.11 21.64 66.97
CA ARG A 3 -32.23 22.75 67.93
C ARG A 3 -33.64 23.35 67.76
N PRO A 4 -34.47 23.40 68.82
CA PRO A 4 -35.77 24.05 68.72
C PRO A 4 -35.56 25.54 68.38
N LEU A 5 -36.24 26.01 67.33
CA LEU A 5 -36.25 27.42 66.96
C LEU A 5 -36.92 28.21 68.11
N PRO A 6 -36.38 29.38 68.50
CA PRO A 6 -36.99 30.22 69.53
C PRO A 6 -38.38 30.69 69.10
N ASP A 7 -39.30 30.80 70.07
CA ASP A 7 -40.69 31.22 69.84
C ASP A 7 -40.73 32.60 69.13
N PRO A 8 -41.50 32.76 68.03
CA PRO A 8 -41.56 34.00 67.24
C PRO A 8 -41.90 35.25 68.03
N LYS A 9 -42.56 35.11 69.18
CA LYS A 9 -42.93 36.24 70.04
C LYS A 9 -41.89 36.58 71.11
N THR A 10 -40.78 35.86 71.14
CA THR A 10 -39.67 36.15 72.05
C THR A 10 -38.71 37.14 71.38
N PRO A 11 -38.50 38.35 71.94
CA PRO A 11 -37.54 39.29 71.39
C PRO A 11 -36.12 38.73 71.53
N LEU A 12 -35.37 38.74 70.43
CA LEU A 12 -33.93 38.38 70.42
C LEU A 12 -33.08 39.47 71.07
N GLY A 13 -33.60 40.68 71.18
CA GLY A 13 -32.93 41.83 71.79
C GLY A 13 -33.73 43.10 71.58
N TYR A 14 -33.17 44.24 71.97
CA TYR A 14 -33.79 45.55 71.78
C TYR A 14 -32.86 46.47 70.99
N ARG A 15 -33.45 47.29 70.13
CA ARG A 15 -32.73 48.34 69.38
C ARG A 15 -32.36 49.50 70.32
N ARG A 16 -31.49 50.42 69.87
CA ARG A 16 -31.08 51.61 70.65
C ARG A 16 -32.24 52.53 71.03
N ASP A 17 -33.34 52.47 70.30
CA ASP A 17 -34.62 53.16 70.53
C ASP A 17 -35.59 52.38 71.44
N GLY A 18 -35.15 51.26 72.03
CA GLY A 18 -35.92 50.48 73.01
C GLY A 18 -36.97 49.53 72.41
N ARG A 19 -37.06 49.44 71.08
CA ARG A 19 -38.01 48.54 70.40
C ARG A 19 -37.48 47.10 70.32
N PRO A 20 -38.31 46.07 70.60
CA PRO A 20 -37.89 44.67 70.51
C PRO A 20 -37.57 44.27 69.06
N ILE A 21 -36.52 43.45 68.90
CA ILE A 21 -36.11 42.81 67.65
C ILE A 21 -36.62 41.37 67.69
N TYR A 22 -37.51 41.01 66.78
CA TYR A 22 -38.01 39.64 66.64
C TYR A 22 -37.19 38.86 65.60
N PRO A 23 -37.09 37.52 65.73
CA PRO A 23 -36.43 36.69 64.74
C PRO A 23 -37.14 36.83 63.38
N ILE A 24 -36.38 37.10 62.32
CA ILE A 24 -36.89 37.12 60.95
C ILE A 24 -37.10 35.67 60.51
N LEU A 25 -38.30 35.14 60.73
CA LEU A 25 -38.74 33.92 60.08
C LEU A 25 -38.82 34.22 58.58
N GLY A 26 -38.16 33.40 57.75
CA GLY A 26 -38.22 33.51 56.30
C GLY A 26 -39.67 33.71 55.86
N ALA A 27 -39.92 34.78 55.11
CA ALA A 27 -41.23 35.36 54.84
C ALA A 27 -42.31 34.30 54.59
N ASP A 28 -43.17 34.10 55.59
CA ASP A 28 -44.42 33.37 55.40
C ASP A 28 -45.33 34.26 54.52
N PRO A 29 -45.82 33.78 53.37
CA PRO A 29 -46.65 34.55 52.46
C PRO A 29 -48.01 34.95 53.07
N THR A 30 -48.35 34.45 54.26
CA THR A 30 -49.58 34.78 54.99
C THR A 30 -49.44 35.92 56.02
N ASP A 31 -48.22 36.45 56.23
CA ASP A 31 -47.98 37.52 57.20
C ASP A 31 -48.39 38.89 56.63
N THR A 32 -49.41 39.49 57.24
CA THR A 32 -49.98 40.79 56.86
C THR A 32 -49.03 41.96 57.12
N SER A 33 -48.00 41.78 57.94
CA SER A 33 -46.98 42.81 58.19
C SER A 33 -46.07 43.06 56.97
N ASN A 34 -45.99 42.11 56.02
CA ASN A 34 -45.30 42.30 54.74
C ASN A 34 -46.06 43.22 53.75
N GLN A 35 -47.32 43.57 54.04
CA GLN A 35 -48.14 44.44 53.18
C GLN A 35 -48.14 45.91 53.62
N GLN A 36 -47.49 46.24 54.74
CA GLN A 36 -47.52 47.59 55.30
C GLN A 36 -46.20 48.33 55.08
N LEU A 37 -45.83 48.55 53.82
CA LEU A 37 -45.13 49.78 53.47
C LEU A 37 -46.16 50.77 52.88
N PRO A 38 -46.32 51.97 53.44
CA PRO A 38 -47.21 52.97 52.87
C PRO A 38 -46.70 53.37 51.47
N PRO A 39 -47.59 53.50 50.48
CA PRO A 39 -47.20 53.93 49.14
C PRO A 39 -46.68 55.37 49.19
N GLY A 40 -45.48 55.58 48.66
CA GLY A 40 -44.97 56.93 48.37
C GLY A 40 -45.85 57.60 47.31
N PRO A 41 -46.06 58.92 47.36
CA PRO A 41 -46.94 59.60 46.43
C PRO A 41 -46.23 59.72 45.08
N ASN A 42 -46.53 58.80 44.15
CA ASN A 42 -46.49 58.94 42.69
C ASN A 42 -46.36 57.56 42.04
N THR A 43 -47.49 56.89 41.80
CA THR A 43 -47.53 55.76 40.86
C THR A 43 -48.77 55.89 39.98
N ASP A 44 -48.54 56.27 38.72
CA ASP A 44 -49.52 56.22 37.64
C ASP A 44 -50.09 54.80 37.47
N PRO A 45 -51.40 54.63 37.24
CA PRO A 45 -52.01 53.33 37.05
C PRO A 45 -51.91 52.89 35.59
N ALA A 46 -50.71 52.48 35.12
CA ALA A 46 -50.57 51.97 33.75
C ALA A 46 -49.42 50.95 33.52
N LEU A 47 -48.82 50.37 34.57
CA LEU A 47 -47.84 49.29 34.40
C LEU A 47 -48.43 47.96 34.89
N PRO A 48 -48.58 46.94 34.02
CA PRO A 48 -48.88 45.60 34.50
C PRO A 48 -47.73 45.14 35.42
N PRO A 49 -48.04 44.35 36.47
CA PRO A 49 -47.03 43.87 37.40
C PRO A 49 -45.94 43.12 36.63
N ALA A 50 -44.68 43.45 36.90
CA ALA A 50 -43.52 42.79 36.32
C ALA A 50 -43.67 41.27 36.50
N GLN A 51 -44.03 40.57 35.42
CA GLN A 51 -44.15 39.12 35.42
C GLN A 51 -42.76 38.56 35.65
N VAL A 52 -42.58 37.89 36.79
CA VAL A 52 -41.37 37.11 37.08
C VAL A 52 -41.22 36.12 35.92
N PRO A 53 -40.09 36.11 35.19
CA PRO A 53 -39.95 35.29 34.01
C PRO A 53 -40.14 33.82 34.36
N ASP A 54 -41.06 33.17 33.65
CA ASP A 54 -41.37 31.75 33.80
C ASP A 54 -40.10 30.90 33.56
N GLN A 55 -39.94 29.78 34.26
CA GLN A 55 -38.72 28.96 34.19
C GLN A 55 -38.41 28.50 32.75
N GLU A 56 -39.44 28.25 31.95
CA GLU A 56 -39.27 27.93 30.53
C GLU A 56 -38.67 29.09 29.72
N ALA A 57 -39.03 30.34 30.03
CA ALA A 57 -38.48 31.52 29.36
C ALA A 57 -36.99 31.71 29.71
N LEU A 58 -36.61 31.47 30.97
CA LEU A 58 -35.21 31.48 31.41
C LEU A 58 -34.37 30.40 30.73
N ASN A 59 -34.90 29.18 30.62
CA ASN A 59 -34.21 28.09 29.93
C ASN A 59 -33.99 28.39 28.44
N ARG A 60 -34.96 29.01 27.76
CA ARG A 60 -34.82 29.44 26.36
C ARG A 60 -33.77 30.54 26.19
N LEU A 61 -33.67 31.48 27.13
CA LEU A 61 -32.65 32.53 27.11
C LEU A 61 -31.25 31.95 27.30
N LEU A 62 -31.06 31.08 28.29
CA LEU A 62 -29.78 30.40 28.53
C LEU A 62 -29.35 29.54 27.35
N ALA A 63 -30.29 28.84 26.70
CA ALA A 63 -29.99 28.06 25.50
C ALA A 63 -29.52 28.95 24.34
N ARG A 64 -30.15 30.11 24.14
CA ARG A 64 -29.73 31.08 23.11
C ARG A 64 -28.36 31.67 23.40
N GLU A 65 -28.07 32.01 24.66
CA GLU A 65 -26.77 32.54 25.07
C GLU A 65 -25.65 31.52 24.84
N LYS A 66 -25.87 30.24 25.21
CA LYS A 66 -24.92 29.15 24.93
C LYS A 66 -24.67 28.97 23.43
N GLN A 67 -25.73 28.93 22.63
CA GLN A 67 -25.60 28.81 21.18
C GLN A 67 -24.85 30.00 20.55
N GLN A 68 -25.02 31.21 21.07
CA GLN A 68 -24.27 32.38 20.61
C GLN A 68 -22.79 32.27 20.97
N GLY A 69 -22.48 31.84 22.19
CA GLY A 69 -21.10 31.58 22.64
C GLY A 69 -20.40 30.52 21.81
N GLU A 70 -21.07 29.40 21.52
CA GLU A 70 -20.57 28.33 20.66
C GLU A 70 -20.27 28.83 19.24
N ARG A 71 -21.21 29.59 18.63
CA ARG A 71 -21.01 30.16 17.29
C ARG A 71 -19.88 31.20 17.25
N ALA A 72 -19.67 31.94 18.33
CA ALA A 72 -18.57 32.89 18.44
C ALA A 72 -17.22 32.16 18.60
N ALA A 73 -17.17 31.08 19.39
CA ALA A 73 -15.99 30.25 19.55
C ALA A 73 -15.59 29.56 18.23
N ILE A 74 -16.55 29.00 17.50
CA ILE A 74 -16.30 28.39 16.18
C ILE A 74 -15.75 29.42 15.19
N ARG A 75 -16.33 30.63 15.14
CA ARG A 75 -15.81 31.71 14.27
C ARG A 75 -14.37 32.10 14.63
N LYS A 76 -14.07 32.29 15.91
CA LYS A 76 -12.69 32.58 16.35
C LYS A 76 -11.72 31.48 15.96
N LEU A 77 -12.11 30.22 16.09
CA LEU A 77 -11.27 29.08 15.70
C LEU A 77 -11.02 29.06 14.18
N VAL A 78 -12.06 29.27 13.38
CA VAL A 78 -11.96 29.34 11.92
C VAL A 78 -11.04 30.47 11.48
N GLU A 79 -11.17 31.66 12.09
CA GLU A 79 -10.28 32.80 11.85
C GLU A 79 -8.83 32.53 12.29
N GLN A 80 -8.62 31.90 13.45
CA GLN A 80 -7.28 31.51 13.92
C GLN A 80 -6.58 30.50 13.01
N LEU A 81 -7.36 29.61 12.40
CA LEU A 81 -6.88 28.64 11.40
C LEU A 81 -6.67 29.29 10.01
N GLY A 82 -6.96 30.58 9.86
CA GLY A 82 -6.77 31.34 8.63
C GLY A 82 -7.89 31.22 7.60
N PHE A 83 -9.03 30.64 7.98
CA PHE A 83 -10.19 30.50 7.11
C PHE A 83 -11.18 31.65 7.33
N THR A 84 -11.86 32.07 6.25
CA THR A 84 -12.87 33.15 6.33
C THR A 84 -14.26 32.62 6.69
N LYS A 85 -14.55 31.37 6.34
CA LYS A 85 -15.84 30.71 6.56
C LYS A 85 -15.63 29.28 7.06
N THR A 86 -16.59 28.79 7.82
CA THR A 86 -16.63 27.38 8.26
C THR A 86 -16.66 26.42 7.07
N ASP A 87 -17.28 26.82 5.97
CA ASP A 87 -17.39 26.00 4.75
C ASP A 87 -16.03 25.85 4.04
N ASP A 88 -15.14 26.84 4.15
CA ASP A 88 -13.79 26.76 3.59
C ASP A 88 -12.94 25.73 4.36
N LEU A 89 -13.13 25.65 5.69
CA LEU A 89 -12.45 24.67 6.53
C LEU A 89 -12.95 23.24 6.22
N THR A 90 -14.26 23.04 6.04
CA THR A 90 -14.81 21.71 5.73
C THR A 90 -14.36 21.23 4.35
N THR A 91 -14.39 22.11 3.34
CA THR A 91 -13.92 21.79 1.99
C THR A 91 -12.42 21.49 1.96
N PHE A 92 -11.59 22.24 2.69
CA PHE A 92 -10.16 21.96 2.81
C PHE A 92 -9.89 20.58 3.44
N VAL A 93 -10.56 20.25 4.55
CA VAL A 93 -10.41 18.94 5.20
C VAL A 93 -10.87 17.81 4.29
N GLN A 94 -11.95 18.01 3.54
CA GLN A 94 -12.45 17.03 2.58
C GLN A 94 -11.41 16.79 1.46
N GLN A 95 -10.89 17.85 0.85
CA GLN A 95 -9.86 17.77 -0.19
C GLN A 95 -8.57 17.15 0.33
N GLN A 96 -8.15 17.47 1.56
CA GLN A 96 -6.97 16.88 2.16
C GLN A 96 -7.14 15.36 2.37
N ARG A 97 -8.32 14.93 2.83
CA ARG A 97 -8.63 13.49 2.98
C ARG A 97 -8.66 12.78 1.64
N GLU A 98 -9.26 13.40 0.61
CA GLU A 98 -9.27 12.86 -0.74
C GLU A 98 -7.86 12.76 -1.33
N ALA A 99 -7.03 13.78 -1.14
CA ALA A 99 -5.63 13.77 -1.57
C ALA A 99 -4.81 12.69 -0.86
N GLN A 100 -5.00 12.52 0.46
CA GLN A 100 -4.34 11.45 1.22
C GLN A 100 -4.80 10.07 0.76
N ALA A 101 -6.12 9.88 0.56
CA ALA A 101 -6.66 8.62 0.05
C ALA A 101 -6.14 8.31 -1.36
N ALA A 102 -6.03 9.32 -2.23
CA ALA A 102 -5.46 9.19 -3.55
C ALA A 102 -3.97 8.82 -3.49
N GLN A 103 -3.19 9.46 -2.61
CA GLN A 103 -1.76 9.16 -2.42
C GLN A 103 -1.56 7.73 -1.91
N LEU A 104 -2.34 7.29 -0.92
CA LEU A 104 -2.31 5.91 -0.44
C LEU A 104 -2.63 4.94 -1.59
N SER A 105 -3.66 5.22 -2.39
CA SER A 105 -4.03 4.38 -3.54
C SER A 105 -2.95 4.33 -4.64
N GLU A 106 -2.17 5.40 -4.82
CA GLU A 106 -1.06 5.41 -5.78
C GLU A 106 0.15 4.63 -5.26
N ILE A 107 0.46 4.75 -3.98
CA ILE A 107 1.52 3.97 -3.32
C ILE A 107 1.18 2.48 -3.40
N GLU A 108 -0.04 2.08 -3.04
CA GLU A 108 -0.50 0.70 -3.14
C GLU A 108 -0.40 0.15 -4.57
N ARG A 109 -0.77 0.96 -5.57
CA ARG A 109 -0.61 0.57 -6.98
C ARG A 109 0.85 0.37 -7.35
N ARG A 110 1.76 1.26 -6.91
CA ARG A 110 3.20 1.12 -7.18
C ARG A 110 3.78 -0.12 -6.50
N GLU A 111 3.37 -0.40 -5.27
CA GLU A 111 3.78 -1.60 -4.54
C GLU A 111 3.30 -2.88 -5.22
N GLN A 112 2.04 -2.92 -5.68
CA GLN A 112 1.51 -4.05 -6.43
C GLN A 112 2.30 -4.29 -7.73
N VAL A 113 2.57 -3.24 -8.50
CA VAL A 113 3.38 -3.35 -9.73
C VAL A 113 4.80 -3.83 -9.42
N ALA A 114 5.42 -3.34 -8.33
CA ALA A 114 6.74 -3.80 -7.91
C ALA A 114 6.74 -5.27 -7.46
N ALA A 115 5.71 -5.71 -6.74
CA ALA A 115 5.54 -7.10 -6.32
C ALA A 115 5.30 -8.04 -7.52
N GLU A 116 4.50 -7.60 -8.50
CA GLU A 116 4.31 -8.34 -9.75
C GLU A 116 5.59 -8.42 -10.57
N ALA A 117 6.37 -7.33 -10.65
CA ALA A 117 7.65 -7.31 -11.33
C ALA A 117 8.67 -8.26 -10.68
N THR A 118 8.77 -8.27 -9.35
CA THR A 118 9.68 -9.16 -8.62
C THR A 118 9.28 -10.62 -8.76
N THR A 119 7.99 -10.95 -8.63
CA THR A 119 7.50 -12.33 -8.85
C THR A 119 7.70 -12.79 -10.30
N ALA A 120 7.51 -11.90 -11.28
CA ALA A 120 7.80 -12.21 -12.69
C ALA A 120 9.29 -12.44 -12.93
N ALA A 121 10.18 -11.64 -12.31
CA ALA A 121 11.63 -11.83 -12.39
C ALA A 121 12.06 -13.17 -11.76
N GLN A 122 11.60 -13.46 -10.55
CA GLN A 122 11.88 -14.74 -9.87
C GLN A 122 11.42 -15.94 -10.69
N ARG A 123 10.25 -15.87 -11.34
CA ARG A 123 9.77 -16.94 -12.24
C ARG A 123 10.69 -17.12 -13.44
N ARG A 124 11.19 -16.04 -14.05
CA ARG A 124 12.13 -16.12 -15.18
C ARG A 124 13.46 -16.72 -14.75
N GLU A 125 13.98 -16.31 -13.61
CA GLU A 125 15.22 -16.85 -13.04
C GLU A 125 15.07 -18.34 -12.73
N ALA A 126 13.99 -18.75 -12.05
CA ALA A 126 13.73 -20.16 -11.78
C ALA A 126 13.63 -20.98 -13.08
N GLN A 127 12.97 -20.46 -14.11
CA GLN A 127 12.93 -21.13 -15.41
C GLN A 127 14.29 -21.20 -16.09
N ALA A 128 15.13 -20.17 -15.96
CA ALA A 128 16.49 -20.16 -16.49
C ALA A 128 17.36 -21.22 -15.80
N VAL A 129 17.31 -21.31 -14.48
CA VAL A 129 18.04 -22.31 -13.69
C VAL A 129 17.62 -23.73 -14.08
N VAL A 130 16.32 -24.00 -14.25
CA VAL A 130 15.84 -25.30 -14.71
C VAL A 130 16.36 -25.63 -16.12
N ARG A 131 16.37 -24.66 -17.04
CA ARG A 131 16.88 -24.86 -18.40
C ARG A 131 18.38 -25.10 -18.43
N GLU A 132 19.13 -24.37 -17.60
CA GLU A 132 20.58 -24.53 -17.46
C GLU A 132 20.92 -25.92 -16.93
N ARG A 133 20.29 -26.36 -15.83
CA ARG A 133 20.47 -27.71 -15.28
C ARG A 133 20.11 -28.80 -16.27
N ALA A 134 19.04 -28.63 -17.03
CA ALA A 134 18.68 -29.56 -18.11
C ALA A 134 19.71 -29.55 -19.26
N ALA A 135 20.33 -28.40 -19.57
CA ALA A 135 21.37 -28.30 -20.56
C ALA A 135 22.67 -28.99 -20.11
N VAL A 136 23.07 -28.82 -18.85
CA VAL A 136 24.24 -29.47 -18.24
C VAL A 136 24.08 -31.00 -18.22
N ARG A 137 22.92 -31.51 -17.79
CA ARG A 137 22.64 -32.96 -17.83
C ARG A 137 22.72 -33.52 -19.26
N ARG A 138 22.18 -32.78 -20.24
CA ARG A 138 22.23 -33.17 -21.64
C ARG A 138 23.63 -33.12 -22.23
N SER A 139 24.42 -32.08 -21.92
CA SER A 139 25.79 -31.98 -22.43
C SER A 139 26.66 -33.12 -21.92
N ALA A 140 26.51 -33.52 -20.65
CA ALA A 140 27.22 -34.68 -20.09
C ALA A 140 26.87 -35.99 -20.82
N LEU A 141 25.59 -36.24 -21.09
CA LEU A 141 25.14 -37.44 -21.81
C LEU A 141 25.60 -37.45 -23.28
N VAL A 142 25.49 -36.30 -23.96
CA VAL A 142 25.95 -36.15 -25.35
C VAL A 142 27.47 -36.32 -25.45
N ALA A 143 28.24 -35.79 -24.49
CA ALA A 143 29.69 -35.97 -24.45
C ALA A 143 30.10 -37.45 -24.35
N LEU A 144 29.24 -38.30 -23.77
CA LEU A 144 29.46 -39.74 -23.67
C LEU A 144 28.98 -40.53 -24.91
N GLY A 145 28.31 -39.88 -25.86
CA GLY A 145 27.86 -40.45 -27.13
C GLY A 145 26.35 -40.67 -27.26
N ALA A 146 25.53 -40.26 -26.28
CA ALA A 146 24.07 -40.39 -26.39
C ALA A 146 23.51 -39.41 -27.42
N THR A 147 22.66 -39.90 -28.34
CA THR A 147 22.09 -39.09 -29.43
C THR A 147 20.64 -39.46 -29.70
N GLY A 148 19.89 -38.59 -30.38
CA GLY A 148 18.55 -38.90 -30.86
C GLY A 148 17.56 -39.32 -29.75
N ASP A 149 16.90 -40.46 -29.94
CA ASP A 149 15.95 -41.00 -28.96
C ASP A 149 16.66 -41.67 -27.78
N ASP A 150 17.87 -42.23 -27.99
CA ASP A 150 18.68 -42.78 -26.92
C ASP A 150 19.12 -41.70 -25.90
N LEU A 151 19.29 -40.45 -26.35
CA LEU A 151 19.54 -39.32 -25.44
C LEU A 151 18.34 -39.06 -24.52
N LYS A 152 17.11 -39.08 -25.05
CA LYS A 152 15.90 -38.85 -24.24
C LYS A 152 15.68 -39.98 -23.24
N ASP A 153 15.99 -41.21 -23.64
CA ASP A 153 15.89 -42.36 -22.76
C ASP A 153 17.01 -42.36 -21.71
N ALA A 154 18.22 -41.95 -22.08
CA ALA A 154 19.31 -41.74 -21.12
C ALA A 154 18.98 -40.62 -20.11
N GLU A 155 18.38 -39.51 -20.54
CA GLU A 155 17.90 -38.45 -19.63
C GLU A 155 16.88 -38.97 -18.60
N ARG A 156 15.95 -39.84 -19.01
CA ARG A 156 14.94 -40.43 -18.12
C ARG A 156 15.51 -41.45 -17.14
N LEU A 157 16.61 -42.10 -17.51
CA LEU A 157 17.25 -43.16 -16.72
C LEU A 157 18.39 -42.65 -15.84
N LEU A 158 18.82 -41.40 -16.03
CA LEU A 158 19.85 -40.77 -15.23
C LEU A 158 19.33 -40.54 -13.80
N ALA A 159 19.79 -41.38 -12.87
CA ALA A 159 19.41 -41.32 -11.47
C ALA A 159 20.31 -40.34 -10.70
N VAL A 160 19.96 -39.06 -10.75
CA VAL A 160 20.70 -37.96 -10.09
C VAL A 160 19.70 -36.94 -9.55
N GLU A 161 20.01 -36.32 -8.42
CA GLU A 161 19.22 -35.22 -7.85
C GLU A 161 19.23 -34.00 -8.78
N ASP A 162 18.17 -33.20 -8.75
CA ASP A 162 17.99 -32.08 -9.68
C ASP A 162 18.97 -30.91 -9.45
N ASP A 163 19.65 -30.88 -8.32
CA ASP A 163 20.65 -29.90 -7.89
C ASP A 163 22.06 -30.47 -7.74
N ALA A 164 22.30 -31.69 -8.24
CA ALA A 164 23.63 -32.27 -8.27
C ALA A 164 24.61 -31.42 -9.10
N ASP A 165 25.87 -31.40 -8.67
CA ASP A 165 26.96 -30.72 -9.36
C ASP A 165 27.38 -31.46 -10.64
N GLU A 166 28.18 -30.78 -11.46
CA GLU A 166 28.62 -31.29 -12.76
C GLU A 166 29.39 -32.61 -12.64
N ASP A 167 30.20 -32.76 -11.59
CA ASP A 167 30.99 -33.96 -11.32
C ASP A 167 30.08 -35.15 -10.98
N THR A 168 29.09 -34.98 -10.11
CA THR A 168 28.12 -36.04 -9.77
C THR A 168 27.29 -36.44 -11.01
N ILE A 169 26.91 -35.48 -11.85
CA ILE A 169 26.21 -35.75 -13.10
C ILE A 169 27.08 -36.58 -14.04
N ALA A 170 28.37 -36.23 -14.17
CA ALA A 170 29.32 -36.96 -15.00
C ALA A 170 29.54 -38.39 -14.49
N GLU A 171 29.75 -38.57 -13.19
CA GLU A 171 29.90 -39.89 -12.57
C GLU A 171 28.67 -40.77 -12.81
N ALA A 172 27.47 -40.25 -12.56
CA ALA A 172 26.24 -40.99 -12.79
C ALA A 172 26.02 -41.33 -14.27
N ALA A 173 26.38 -40.42 -15.18
CA ALA A 173 26.32 -40.67 -16.62
C ALA A 173 27.30 -41.77 -17.05
N THR A 174 28.51 -41.81 -16.50
CA THR A 174 29.47 -42.91 -16.75
C THR A 174 28.98 -44.24 -16.18
N ALA A 175 28.37 -44.23 -14.99
CA ALA A 175 27.76 -45.42 -14.39
C ALA A 175 26.58 -45.93 -15.24
N LEU A 176 25.77 -45.03 -15.80
CA LEU A 176 24.69 -45.37 -16.71
C LEU A 176 25.22 -46.01 -18.00
N LYS A 177 26.29 -45.44 -18.58
CA LYS A 177 26.98 -46.02 -19.75
C LYS A 177 27.52 -47.43 -19.48
N ALA A 178 28.06 -47.67 -18.29
CA ALA A 178 28.54 -49.00 -17.92
C ALA A 178 27.40 -50.03 -17.84
N ARG A 179 26.21 -49.62 -17.41
CA ARG A 179 25.02 -50.50 -17.30
C ARG A 179 24.30 -50.68 -18.64
N ARG A 180 24.30 -49.66 -19.49
CA ARG A 180 23.55 -49.62 -20.75
C ARG A 180 24.39 -48.97 -21.86
N PRO A 181 25.39 -49.69 -22.39
CA PRO A 181 26.28 -49.14 -23.42
C PRO A 181 25.53 -48.81 -24.72
N GLU A 182 24.45 -49.53 -25.02
CA GLU A 182 23.64 -49.33 -26.24
C GLU A 182 23.08 -47.91 -26.37
N LEU A 183 22.81 -47.22 -25.25
CA LEU A 183 22.30 -45.83 -25.26
C LEU A 183 23.36 -44.80 -25.67
N PHE A 184 24.64 -45.19 -25.69
CA PHE A 184 25.79 -44.32 -25.95
C PHE A 184 26.62 -44.79 -27.15
N ALA A 185 26.30 -45.96 -27.70
CA ALA A 185 26.99 -46.52 -28.84
C ALA A 185 26.29 -46.08 -30.12
N THR A 186 26.95 -45.24 -30.92
CA THR A 186 26.53 -45.03 -32.30
C THR A 186 26.80 -46.34 -33.03
N THR A 187 25.75 -47.13 -33.29
CA THR A 187 25.85 -48.28 -34.22
C THR A 187 26.26 -47.71 -35.57
N THR A 188 27.56 -47.66 -35.81
CA THR A 188 28.10 -47.28 -37.10
C THR A 188 27.85 -48.50 -37.97
N LEU A 189 26.68 -48.56 -38.58
CA LEU A 189 26.45 -49.41 -39.74
C LEU A 189 27.44 -48.92 -40.79
N LEU A 190 28.67 -49.43 -40.77
CA LEU A 190 29.54 -49.32 -41.94
C LEU A 190 28.72 -49.91 -43.09
N PRO A 191 28.38 -49.12 -44.13
CA PRO A 191 27.80 -49.71 -45.32
C PRO A 191 28.78 -50.79 -45.81
N PRO A 192 28.31 -52.00 -46.18
CA PRO A 192 29.22 -53.00 -46.72
C PRO A 192 29.97 -52.36 -47.89
N ALA A 193 31.29 -52.54 -47.93
CA ALA A 193 32.10 -52.05 -49.02
C ALA A 193 31.45 -52.49 -50.34
N ALA A 194 30.98 -51.51 -51.13
CA ALA A 194 30.38 -51.82 -52.41
C ALA A 194 31.40 -52.63 -53.22
N PRO A 195 30.99 -53.73 -53.89
CA PRO A 195 31.89 -54.50 -54.73
C PRO A 195 32.51 -53.56 -55.77
N GLY A 196 33.84 -53.49 -55.79
CA GLY A 196 34.59 -52.57 -56.63
C GLY A 196 34.30 -52.78 -58.10
N GLY A 197 33.42 -51.95 -58.65
CA GLY A 197 33.15 -51.83 -60.07
C GLY A 197 33.41 -50.40 -60.49
N SER A 198 34.66 -50.08 -60.83
CA SER A 198 35.03 -48.80 -61.43
C SER A 198 34.49 -48.72 -62.86
N PRO A 199 33.69 -47.71 -63.26
CA PRO A 199 33.73 -47.21 -64.61
C PRO A 199 34.75 -46.07 -64.67
N ALA A 200 35.81 -46.29 -65.44
CA ALA A 200 36.74 -45.24 -65.84
C ALA A 200 35.95 -44.13 -66.55
N GLY A 201 35.80 -42.98 -65.90
CA GLY A 201 35.02 -41.86 -66.42
C GLY A 201 34.89 -40.73 -65.42
N GLY A 202 36.01 -40.22 -64.91
CA GLY A 202 36.01 -39.01 -64.10
C GLY A 202 35.50 -37.81 -64.92
N PRO A 203 34.63 -36.94 -64.36
CA PRO A 203 34.24 -35.70 -65.03
C PRO A 203 35.46 -34.79 -65.21
N PRO A 204 35.52 -33.96 -66.28
CA PRO A 204 36.68 -33.11 -66.53
C PRO A 204 36.90 -32.16 -65.34
N PRO A 205 38.17 -31.86 -65.00
CA PRO A 205 38.48 -31.00 -63.87
C PRO A 205 37.77 -29.65 -64.07
N ARG A 206 36.88 -29.30 -63.13
CA ARG A 206 36.32 -27.94 -63.08
C ARG A 206 37.51 -26.98 -62.93
N GLY A 207 37.63 -26.07 -63.88
CA GLY A 207 38.73 -25.13 -63.98
C GLY A 207 39.02 -24.42 -62.66
N ALA A 208 40.31 -24.24 -62.39
CA ALA A 208 40.90 -23.66 -61.19
C ALA A 208 40.63 -22.14 -61.02
N ASN A 209 39.45 -21.66 -61.39
CA ASN A 209 39.02 -20.28 -61.18
C ASN A 209 37.78 -20.25 -60.30
N MET A 210 37.88 -20.84 -59.10
CA MET A 210 36.96 -20.52 -58.02
C MET A 210 37.53 -19.26 -57.33
N PRO A 211 36.92 -18.08 -57.48
CA PRO A 211 37.42 -16.88 -56.82
C PRO A 211 37.44 -17.12 -55.30
N LYS A 212 38.58 -16.85 -54.67
CA LYS A 212 38.74 -17.07 -53.22
C LYS A 212 37.64 -16.29 -52.48
N PRO A 213 36.94 -16.92 -51.50
CA PRO A 213 35.94 -16.24 -50.71
C PRO A 213 36.51 -14.94 -50.14
N GLY A 214 35.88 -13.80 -50.43
CA GLY A 214 36.31 -12.48 -49.98
C GLY A 214 37.14 -11.64 -50.97
N GLN A 215 37.59 -12.18 -52.11
CA GLN A 215 38.35 -11.40 -53.10
C GLN A 215 37.55 -10.23 -53.67
N HIS A 216 36.26 -10.43 -54.01
CA HIS A 216 35.42 -9.34 -54.50
C HIS A 216 35.23 -8.20 -53.47
N GLY A 217 35.18 -8.53 -52.18
CA GLY A 217 35.12 -7.52 -51.12
C GLY A 217 36.41 -6.72 -51.02
N ALA A 218 37.56 -7.40 -51.10
CA ALA A 218 38.88 -6.76 -51.07
C ALA A 218 39.10 -5.84 -52.29
N ASP A 219 38.67 -6.26 -53.49
CA ASP A 219 38.81 -5.45 -54.71
C ASP A 219 37.92 -4.20 -54.69
N MET A 220 36.68 -4.32 -54.18
CA MET A 220 35.83 -3.15 -53.95
C MET A 220 36.42 -2.20 -52.90
N ALA A 221 37.04 -2.73 -51.85
CA ALA A 221 37.67 -1.92 -50.82
C ALA A 221 38.91 -1.17 -51.35
N ARG A 222 39.69 -1.78 -52.26
CA ARG A 222 40.79 -1.11 -52.97
C ARG A 222 40.28 -0.03 -53.94
N GLN A 223 39.25 -0.33 -54.74
CA GLN A 223 38.65 0.66 -55.66
C GLN A 223 38.07 1.87 -54.93
N ARG A 224 37.56 1.66 -53.71
CA ARG A 224 37.00 2.72 -52.86
C ARG A 224 38.03 3.38 -51.93
N GLY A 225 39.31 3.01 -52.02
CA GLY A 225 40.39 3.62 -51.26
C GLY A 225 40.46 3.25 -49.77
N PHE A 226 39.71 2.23 -49.33
CA PHE A 226 39.70 1.77 -47.93
C PHE A 226 40.87 0.87 -47.56
N VAL A 227 41.64 0.38 -48.55
CA VAL A 227 42.83 -0.45 -48.32
C VAL A 227 43.94 0.01 -49.27
N THR A 228 45.01 0.57 -48.72
CA THR A 228 46.26 0.85 -49.47
C THR A 228 47.08 -0.42 -49.53
N GLY A 229 47.23 -0.98 -50.72
CA GLY A 229 47.90 -2.27 -50.92
C GLY A 229 49.39 -2.26 -50.54
N SER A 230 49.83 -3.35 -49.91
CA SER A 230 51.19 -3.90 -49.97
C SER A 230 51.18 -5.11 -50.90
#